data_AF-A0AAJ0HWW6-F1
#
_entry.id   AF-A0AAJ0HWW6-F1
#
_cell.length_a   1.000
_cell.length_b   1.000
_cell.length_c   1.000
_cell.angle_alpha   90.00
_cell.angle_beta   90.00
_cell.angle_gamma   90.00
#
_symmetry.space_group_name_H-M   'P 1'
#
loop_
_entity.id
_entity.type
_entity.pdbx_description
1 polymer ?
#
loop_
_entity_poly.entity_id
_entity_poly.type
_entity_poly.pdbx_seq_one_letter_code
_entity_poly.pdbx_strand_id
1 'polypeptide(L)' 'MGIYDIATRAQVLALSSVGTSNCTIQEQTGIPPQAINRIVDRALDHGFGPRVRPSVILNHHVQDAPR' A
#
# COMPACT_ATOMS: atom_id res chain seq x y z
N MET A 1 -6.80 0.88 10.87
CA MET A 1 -6.90 1.27 9.45
C MET A 1 -8.27 0.79 8.99
N GLY A 2 -9.13 1.70 8.58
CA GLY A 2 -10.48 1.44 8.04
C GLY A 2 -11.00 2.67 7.31
N ILE A 3 -10.08 3.54 6.89
CA ILE A 3 -10.36 4.87 6.33
C ILE A 3 -10.22 4.84 4.80
N TYR A 4 -9.40 3.93 4.26
CA TYR A 4 -9.12 3.84 2.83
C TYR A 4 -9.66 2.52 2.26
N ASP A 5 -10.32 2.60 1.12
CA ASP A 5 -10.87 1.44 0.43
C ASP A 5 -9.77 0.46 0.00
N ILE A 6 -10.16 -0.79 -0.28
CA ILE A 6 -9.24 -1.82 -0.78
C ILE A 6 -8.54 -1.37 -2.08
N ALA A 7 -9.26 -0.69 -2.98
CA ALA A 7 -8.70 -0.18 -4.24
C ALA A 7 -7.64 0.90 -3.99
N THR A 8 -7.89 1.81 -3.04
CA THR A 8 -6.96 2.87 -2.66
C THR A 8 -5.67 2.30 -2.07
N ARG A 9 -5.78 1.28 -1.21
CA ARG A 9 -4.60 0.59 -0.67
C ARG A 9 -3.81 -0.13 -1.76
N ALA A 10 -4.48 -0.80 -2.68
CA ALA A 10 -3.85 -1.45 -3.82
C ALA A 10 -3.10 -0.44 -4.70
N GLN A 11 -3.68 0.74 -4.95
CA GLN A 11 -3.03 1.81 -5.70
C GLN A 11 -1.74 2.29 -5.00
N VAL A 12 -1.78 2.48 -3.68
CA VAL A 12 -0.58 2.85 -2.90
C VAL A 12 0.51 1.78 -3.03
N LEU A 13 0.17 0.51 -2.84
CA LEU A 13 1.16 -0.58 -2.97
C LEU A 13 1.74 -0.67 -4.38
N ALA A 14 0.94 -0.43 -5.41
CA ALA A 14 1.40 -0.42 -6.79
C ALA A 14 2.43 0.69 -7.01
N LEU A 15 2.13 1.91 -6.57
CA LEU A 15 3.04 3.06 -6.67
C LEU A 15 4.32 2.86 -5.86
N SER A 16 4.22 2.33 -4.64
CA SER A 16 5.39 2.01 -3.82
C SER A 16 6.25 0.92 -4.46
N SER A 17 5.65 -0.09 -5.11
CA SER A 17 6.39 -1.18 -5.76
C SER A 17 7.24 -0.73 -6.94
N VAL A 18 6.83 0.33 -7.64
CA VAL A 18 7.59 0.93 -8.75
C VAL A 18 8.61 1.97 -8.28
N GLY A 19 8.74 2.19 -6.96
CA GLY A 19 9.74 3.09 -6.37
C GLY A 19 9.29 4.55 -6.27
N THR A 20 7.99 4.84 -6.43
CA THR A 20 7.47 6.20 -6.28
C THR A 20 7.63 6.69 -4.84
N SER A 21 8.07 7.94 -4.67
CA SER A 21 8.23 8.54 -3.34
C SER A 21 6.88 8.77 -2.65
N ASN A 22 6.86 8.72 -1.31
CA ASN A 22 5.63 9.00 -0.55
C ASN A 22 5.07 10.41 -0.79
N CYS A 23 5.93 11.40 -1.10
CA CYS A 23 5.51 12.75 -1.45
C CYS A 23 4.68 12.75 -2.74
N THR A 24 5.18 12.08 -3.77
CA THR A 24 4.46 11.94 -5.05
C THR A 24 3.19 11.12 -4.91
N ILE A 25 3.20 10.05 -4.10
CA ILE A 25 1.99 9.26 -3.81
C ILE A 25 0.94 10.14 -3.11
N GLN A 26 1.36 10.98 -2.16
CA GLN A 26 0.46 11.92 -1.49
C GLN A 26 -0.14 12.92 -2.49
N GLU A 27 0.66 13.49 -3.39
CA GLU A 27 0.16 14.41 -4.42
C GLU A 27 -0.87 13.74 -5.34
N GLN A 28 -0.67 12.46 -5.68
CA GLN A 28 -1.57 11.70 -6.56
C GLN A 28 -2.84 11.20 -5.88
N THR A 29 -2.78 10.87 -4.59
CA THR A 29 -3.86 10.15 -3.89
C THR A 29 -4.53 10.97 -2.78
N GLY A 30 -3.92 12.08 -2.36
CA GLY A 30 -4.31 12.85 -1.18
C GLY A 30 -4.01 12.17 0.15
N ILE A 31 -3.36 11.00 0.15
CA ILE A 31 -3.11 10.22 1.37
C ILE A 31 -1.86 10.75 2.08
N PRO A 32 -1.93 11.04 3.39
CA PRO A 32 -0.77 11.53 4.11
C PRO A 32 0.35 10.47 4.16
N PRO A 33 1.64 10.87 4.12
CA PRO A 33 2.78 9.95 4.10
C PRO A 33 2.79 8.94 5.24
N GLN A 34 2.30 9.31 6.43
CA GLN A 34 2.17 8.41 7.57
C GLN A 34 1.16 7.28 7.32
N ALA A 35 0.07 7.57 6.61
CA ALA A 35 -0.90 6.55 6.23
C ALA A 35 -0.35 5.66 5.13
N ILE A 36 0.39 6.21 4.15
CA ILE A 36 1.09 5.43 3.12
C ILE A 36 2.03 4.41 3.78
N ASN A 37 2.88 4.84 4.71
CA ASN A 37 3.78 3.94 5.43
C ASN A 37 3.01 2.83 6.15
N ARG A 38 1.94 3.15 6.87
CA ARG A 38 1.11 2.13 7.56
C ARG A 38 0.48 1.12 6.59
N ILE A 39 0.09 1.54 5.39
CA ILE A 39 -0.44 0.62 4.36
C ILE A 39 0.68 -0.33 3.91
N VAL A 40 1.86 0.22 3.60
CA VAL A 40 3.00 -0.57 3.15
C VAL A 40 3.48 -1.53 4.23
N ASP A 41 3.69 -1.06 5.46
CA ASP A 41 4.14 -1.87 6.60
C ASP A 41 3.21 -3.06 6.85
N ARG A 42 1.88 -2.82 6.84
CA ARG A 42 0.92 -3.91 6.98
C ARG A 42 0.98 -4.89 5.80
N ALA A 43 1.12 -4.40 4.58
CA ALA A 43 1.28 -5.28 3.44
C ALA A 43 2.55 -6.14 3.57
N LEU A 44 3.65 -5.57 4.07
CA LEU A 44 4.89 -6.32 4.37
C LEU A 44 4.63 -7.43 5.39
N ASP A 45 3.88 -7.14 6.46
CA ASP A 45 3.48 -8.14 7.47
C ASP A 45 2.64 -9.27 6.85
N HIS A 46 1.87 -8.97 5.80
CA HIS A 46 1.09 -9.93 5.01
C HIS A 46 1.87 -10.60 3.86
N GLY A 47 3.20 -10.43 3.80
CA GLY A 47 4.06 -11.11 2.83
C GLY A 47 4.27 -10.36 1.51
N PHE A 48 3.82 -9.10 1.40
CA PHE A 48 4.10 -8.28 0.23
C PHE A 48 5.60 -7.94 0.16
N GLY A 49 6.21 -8.15 -1.01
CA GLY A 49 7.60 -7.80 -1.26
C GLY A 49 7.73 -6.66 -2.28
N PRO A 50 7.82 -5.37 -1.89
CA PRO A 50 7.82 -4.24 -2.83
C PRO A 50 9.02 -4.23 -3.79
N ARG A 51 10.10 -4.92 -3.43
CA ARG A 51 11.34 -5.05 -4.22
C ARG A 51 11.46 -6.39 -4.95
N VAL A 52 10.49 -7.29 -4.76
CA VAL A 52 10.44 -8.57 -5.48
C VAL A 52 9.76 -8.34 -6.83
N ARG A 53 10.29 -8.95 -7.89
CA ARG A 53 9.73 -8.88 -9.24
C ARG A 53 9.33 -10.29 -9.68
N PRO A 54 8.12 -10.49 -10.22
CA PRO A 54 7.06 -9.50 -10.44
C PRO A 54 6.36 -9.07 -9.12
N SER A 55 5.98 -7.79 -9.03
CA SER A 55 5.22 -7.29 -7.87
C SER A 55 3.74 -7.62 -8.06
N VAL A 56 3.29 -8.72 -7.47
CA VAL A 56 1.88 -9.13 -7.50
C VAL A 56 1.19 -8.65 -6.23
N ILE A 57 0.12 -7.87 -6.38
CA ILE A 57 -0.70 -7.41 -5.27
C ILE A 57 -1.91 -8.34 -5.16
N LEU A 58 -2.04 -9.03 -4.03
CA LEU A 58 -3.11 -9.96 -3.74
C LEU A 58 -4.06 -9.37 -2.70
N ASN A 59 -5.29 -9.88 -2.63
CA ASN A 59 -6.32 -9.37 -1.71
C ASN A 59 -5.84 -9.35 -0.26
N HIS A 60 -5.12 -10.38 0.19
CA HIS A 60 -4.64 -10.44 1.58
C HIS A 60 -3.56 -9.40 1.91
N HIS A 61 -2.90 -8.78 0.92
CA HIS A 61 -1.96 -7.67 1.16
C HIS A 61 -2.69 -6.37 1.53
N VAL A 62 -3.95 -6.23 1.11
CA VAL A 62 -4.72 -4.99 1.20
C VAL A 62 -5.97 -5.12 2.09
N GLN A 63 -6.37 -6.33 2.48
CA GLN A 63 -7.46 -6.56 3.41
C GLN A 63 -7.08 -6.14 4.83
N ASP A 64 -8.05 -5.63 5.60
CA ASP A 64 -7.88 -5.47 7.04
C ASP A 64 -8.04 -6.83 7.72
N ALA A 65 -7.33 -7.02 8.85
CA ALA A 65 -7.64 -8.11 9.75
C ALA A 65 -9.13 -8.03 10.15
N PRO A 66 -9.85 -9.17 10.19
CA PRO A 66 -11.21 -9.18 10.71
C PRO A 66 -11.21 -8.55 12.11
N ARG A 67 -12.13 -7.61 12.33
CA ARG A 67 -12.32 -6.93 13.61
C ARG A 67 -12.89 -7.88 14.65
#